data_AF-A0A392US26-F1
#
_entry.id   AF-A0A392US26-F1
#
_cell.length_a   1.000
_cell.length_b   1.000
_cell.length_c   1.000
_cell.angle_alpha   90.00
_cell.angle_beta   90.00
_cell.angle_gamma   90.00
#
_symmetry.space_group_name_H-M   'P 1'
#
loop_
_entity.id
_entity.type
_entity.pdbx_description
1 polymer ?
#
loop_
_entity_poly.entity_id
_entity_poly.type
_entity_poly.pdbx_seq_one_letter_code
_entity_poly.pdbx_strand_id
1 'polypeptide(L)' 'MTLEEAYDEFMEELEEQHEDLILVAQCSDCLRLSIPPKQKDPGRFTVQCCFGNVKERALCDLGS' A
#
# COMPACT_ATOMS: atom_id res chain seq x y z
N MET A 1 -23.81 34.21 -15.48
CA MET A 1 -22.39 33.90 -15.59
C MET A 1 -21.82 34.63 -16.78
N THR A 2 -20.90 35.54 -16.53
CA THR A 2 -20.02 36.09 -17.56
C THR A 2 -19.00 35.01 -17.96
N LEU A 3 -18.32 35.23 -19.09
CA LEU A 3 -17.24 34.33 -19.52
C LEU A 3 -16.07 34.32 -18.51
N GLU A 4 -15.84 35.47 -17.86
CA GLU A 4 -14.81 35.66 -16.84
C GLU A 4 -15.13 34.82 -15.60
N GLU A 5 -16.36 34.91 -15.07
CA GLU A 5 -16.81 34.10 -13.93
C GLU A 5 -16.67 32.60 -14.19
N ALA A 6 -17.03 32.13 -15.40
CA ALA A 6 -16.91 30.73 -15.77
C ALA A 6 -15.45 30.27 -15.97
N TYR A 7 -14.57 31.18 -16.37
CA TYR A 7 -13.14 30.88 -16.49
C TYR A 7 -12.50 30.77 -15.11
N ASP A 8 -12.83 31.68 -14.20
CA ASP A 8 -12.30 31.67 -12.83
C ASP A 8 -12.75 30.41 -12.07
N GLU A 9 -14.03 30.03 -12.17
CA GLU A 9 -14.55 28.79 -11.57
C GLU A 9 -13.82 27.55 -12.08
N PHE A 10 -13.56 27.48 -13.39
CA PHE A 10 -12.83 26.36 -13.99
C PHE A 10 -11.36 26.31 -13.53
N MET A 11 -10.72 27.48 -13.37
CA MET A 11 -9.35 27.55 -12.90
C MET A 11 -9.22 27.15 -11.42
N GLU A 12 -10.17 27.57 -10.56
CA GLU A 12 -10.23 27.10 -9.17
C GLU A 12 -10.41 25.57 -9.11
N GLU A 13 -11.31 25.00 -9.90
CA GLU A 13 -11.52 23.54 -9.93
C GLU A 13 -10.25 22.78 -10.37
N LEU A 14 -9.50 23.31 -11.33
CA LEU A 14 -8.22 22.74 -11.76
C LEU A 14 -7.16 22.81 -10.66
N GLU A 15 -7.11 23.90 -9.90
CA GLU A 15 -6.17 24.06 -8.79
C GLU A 15 -6.47 23.06 -7.66
N GLU A 16 -7.75 22.90 -7.28
CA GLU A 16 -8.18 21.91 -6.29
C GLU A 16 -7.79 20.48 -6.71
N GLN A 17 -8.05 20.12 -7.98
CA GLN A 17 -7.66 18.79 -8.50
C GLN A 17 -6.14 18.57 -8.45
N HIS A 18 -5.36 19.60 -8.71
CA HIS A 18 -3.91 19.51 -8.65
C HIS A 18 -3.40 19.34 -7.21
N GLU A 19 -3.98 20.08 -6.25
CA GLU A 19 -3.68 19.92 -4.83
C GLU A 19 -4.01 18.51 -4.32
N ASP A 20 -5.17 17.97 -4.72
CA ASP A 20 -5.59 16.61 -4.38
C ASP A 20 -4.61 15.55 -4.92
N LEU A 21 -4.15 15.71 -6.17
CA LEU A 21 -3.15 14.81 -6.75
C LEU A 21 -1.83 14.85 -5.99
N ILE A 22 -1.39 16.04 -5.57
CA ILE A 22 -0.19 16.20 -4.74
C ILE A 22 -0.38 15.49 -3.39
N LEU A 23 -1.52 15.69 -2.74
CA LEU A 23 -1.80 15.07 -1.45
C LEU A 23 -1.82 13.54 -1.55
N VAL A 24 -2.49 12.99 -2.58
CA VAL A 24 -2.53 11.54 -2.85
C VAL A 24 -1.12 10.99 -3.07
N ALA A 25 -0.28 11.69 -3.84
CA ALA A 25 1.10 11.28 -4.07
C ALA A 25 1.91 11.28 -2.77
N GLN A 26 1.84 12.36 -1.99
CA GLN A 26 2.52 12.48 -0.69
C GLN A 26 2.06 11.40 0.29
N CYS A 27 0.76 11.14 0.39
CA CYS A 27 0.22 10.07 1.21
C CYS A 27 0.72 8.69 0.76
N SER A 28 0.75 8.43 -0.55
CA SER A 28 1.27 7.17 -1.10
C SER A 28 2.73 6.96 -0.73
N ASP A 29 3.55 7.99 -0.84
CA ASP A 29 4.98 7.93 -0.53
C ASP A 29 5.23 7.77 0.98
N CYS A 30 4.49 8.50 1.83
CA CYS A 30 4.52 8.32 3.28
C CYS A 30 4.12 6.89 3.70
N LEU A 31 3.08 6.33 3.08
CA LEU A 31 2.66 4.95 3.33
C LEU A 31 3.73 3.95 2.89
N ARG A 32 4.36 4.16 1.73
CA ARG A 32 5.45 3.30 1.26
C ARG A 32 6.69 3.35 2.15
N LEU A 33 7.01 4.50 2.73
CA LEU A 33 8.15 4.64 3.66
C LEU A 33 7.89 3.93 4.99
N SER A 34 6.64 3.91 5.46
CA SER A 34 6.27 3.29 6.72
C SER A 34 6.03 1.78 6.61
N ILE A 35 5.66 1.28 5.44
CA ILE A 35 5.39 -0.13 5.21
C ILE A 35 6.67 -0.84 4.71
N PRO A 36 7.17 -1.87 5.40
CA PRO A 36 8.31 -2.64 4.91
C PRO A 36 7.97 -3.30 3.56
N PRO A 37 8.95 -3.43 2.65
CA PRO A 37 8.73 -4.04 1.34
C PRO A 37 8.19 -5.47 1.51
N LYS A 38 7.16 -5.81 0.72
CA LYS A 38 6.57 -7.16 0.75
C LYS A 38 7.66 -8.19 0.45
N GLN A 39 7.93 -9.07 1.40
CA GLN A 39 8.84 -10.20 1.16
C GLN A 39 8.21 -11.17 0.16
N LYS A 40 9.05 -11.83 -0.62
CA LYS A 40 8.61 -12.92 -1.49
C LYS A 40 7.98 -14.01 -0.62
N ASP A 41 6.90 -14.57 -1.13
CA ASP A 41 6.30 -15.74 -0.49
C ASP A 41 7.32 -16.89 -0.50
N PRO A 42 7.69 -17.45 0.66
CA PRO A 42 8.52 -18.65 0.71
C PRO A 42 7.81 -19.90 0.14
N GLY A 43 6.50 -19.82 -0.12
CA GLY A 43 5.67 -20.92 -0.58
C GLY A 43 5.52 -21.98 0.50
N ARG A 44 5.64 -23.25 0.09
CA ARG A 44 5.66 -24.39 1.01
C ARG A 44 7.06 -24.60 1.56
N PHE A 45 7.20 -24.50 2.87
CA PHE A 45 8.46 -24.78 3.56
C PHE A 45 8.24 -25.67 4.79
N THR A 46 9.33 -26.20 5.35
CA THR A 46 9.25 -27.01 6.58
C THR A 46 9.84 -26.25 7.75
N VAL A 47 9.13 -26.23 8.87
CA VAL A 47 9.61 -25.67 10.15
C VAL A 47 9.87 -26.78 11.15
N GLN A 48 10.85 -26.61 12.02
CA GLN A 48 11.00 -27.50 13.17
C GLN A 48 9.85 -27.27 14.14
N CYS A 49 9.20 -28.35 14.58
CA CYS A 49 8.13 -28.34 15.54
C CYS A 49 8.54 -29.20 16.73
N CYS A 50 8.26 -28.72 17.94
CA CYS A 50 8.50 -29.45 19.17
C CYS A 50 7.15 -29.75 19.84
N PHE A 51 6.84 -31.03 20.07
CA PHE A 51 5.70 -31.45 20.88
C PHE A 51 6.21 -32.29 22.05
N GLY A 52 6.27 -31.67 23.24
CA GLY A 52 6.96 -32.26 24.39
C GLY A 52 8.45 -32.48 24.08
N ASN A 53 8.92 -33.73 24.22
CA ASN A 53 10.31 -34.12 23.94
C ASN A 53 10.54 -34.53 22.48
N VAL A 54 9.51 -34.52 21.63
CA VAL A 54 9.60 -34.91 20.22
C VAL A 54 9.94 -33.69 19.37
N LYS A 55 10.97 -33.81 18.51
CA LYS A 55 11.38 -32.79 17.53
C LYS A 55 11.11 -33.33 16.13
N GLU A 56 10.20 -32.69 15.42
CA GLU A 56 9.79 -33.09 14.07
C GLU A 56 9.85 -31.91 13.09
N ARG A 57 9.71 -32.20 11.80
CA ARG A 57 9.51 -31.16 10.78
C ARG A 57 8.04 -31.12 10.36
N ALA A 58 7.41 -29.97 10.56
CA ALA A 58 6.06 -29.72 10.09
C ALA A 58 6.11 -28.99 8.75
N LEU A 59 5.23 -29.38 7.83
CA LEU A 59 5.00 -28.64 6.60
C LEU A 59 4.17 -27.38 6.92
N CYS A 60 4.69 -26.22 6.55
CA CYS A 60 4.00 -24.95 6.64
C CYS A 60 3.70 -24.45 5.22
N ASP A 61 2.42 -24.18 4.97
CA ASP A 61 1.92 -23.61 3.73
C ASP A 61 1.24 -22.29 4.11
N LEU A 62 1.74 -21.18 3.57
CA LEU A 62 1.21 -19.84 3.87
C LEU A 62 0.00 -19.48 2.98
N GLY A 63 -0.43 -20.38 2.10
CA GLY A 63 -1.48 -20.14 1.13
C GLY A 63 -0.93 -19.53 -0.17
N SER A 64 -1.71 -19.67 -1.24
CA SER A 64 -1.43 -19.08 -2.56
C SER A 64 -2.18 -17.77 -2.76
#